data_AF-A0A520IJD3-F1
#
_entry.id   AF-A0A520IJD3-F1
#
_cell.length_a   1.000
_cell.length_b   1.000
_cell.length_c   1.000
_cell.angle_alpha   90.00
_cell.angle_beta   90.00
_cell.angle_gamma   90.00
#
_symmetry.space_group_name_H-M   'P 1'
#
loop_
_entity.id
_entity.type
_entity.pdbx_description
1 polymer ?
#
loop_
_entity_poly.entity_id
_entity_poly.type
_entity_poly.pdbx_seq_one_letter_code
_entity_poly.pdbx_strand_id
1 'polypeptide(L)'
;VLSTLFYAFHFDAALYAKFLRDMAEQDGVVRVEGRVVAVERDAGTGFIEAVRLEGDHRIDGELFIDCSGFRSLLLGDALDVPFTSWKHWLPCDRAWAVPSQRQGGLTPYTRATADTAGWRWRIPLQHRVGNGYVYSSANIDDDDARRALLAGLEGEALGEPRQLRFEAGRRDRLWERNCVAIGLSGGFLEPLESTSIHLIQSGITRLMSLFPDLGFGVTEIDEYNRVMLREYEQVRDFIILHYHATERSDSPFWDQCRTMAIPASLSAKLALWSGKARVFREQGELFTPDGWIAVLLGQGIRPASFDPLASALPADESARFLAHVRDMIDKTAAAMPTHEAFIAQNCAARTHQAA
;
A
#
# COMPACT_ATOMS: atom_id res chain seq x y z
N VAL A 1 15.84 19.92 13.85
CA VAL A 1 16.46 18.70 13.27
C VAL A 1 15.48 17.53 13.33
N LEU A 2 15.02 17.07 14.50
CA LEU A 2 14.01 15.99 14.56
C LEU A 2 12.67 16.35 13.89
N SER A 3 12.21 17.60 14.04
CA SER A 3 10.93 18.08 13.46
C SER A 3 10.90 18.20 11.94
N THR A 4 12.03 17.98 11.26
CA THR A 4 12.17 18.13 9.80
C THR A 4 12.45 16.81 9.08
N LEU A 5 12.53 15.69 9.81
CA LEU A 5 12.70 14.37 9.22
C LEU A 5 11.34 13.81 8.80
N PHE A 6 11.26 13.28 7.59
CA PHE A 6 10.10 12.53 7.13
C PHE A 6 10.16 11.10 7.68
N TYR A 7 9.06 10.65 8.29
CA TYR A 7 8.93 9.29 8.81
C TYR A 7 7.48 8.83 8.72
N ALA A 8 7.28 7.52 8.89
CA ALA A 8 5.99 6.87 9.03
C ALA A 8 6.08 5.84 10.17
N PHE A 9 5.08 4.96 10.28
CA PHE A 9 4.92 4.07 11.43
C PHE A 9 4.83 2.61 11.04
N HIS A 10 5.46 1.76 11.85
CA HIS A 10 5.08 0.35 11.97
C HIS A 10 4.16 0.20 13.18
N PHE A 11 2.94 -0.29 12.97
CA PHE A 11 1.96 -0.47 14.04
C PHE A 11 1.14 -1.75 13.85
N ASP A 12 0.50 -2.17 14.93
CA ASP A 12 -0.47 -3.26 14.90
C ASP A 12 -1.80 -2.73 14.37
N ALA A 13 -2.19 -3.14 13.16
CA ALA A 13 -3.41 -2.67 12.50
C ALA A 13 -4.69 -3.00 13.30
N ALA A 14 -4.73 -4.10 14.06
CA ALA A 14 -5.88 -4.45 14.87
C ALA A 14 -5.99 -3.53 16.11
N LEU A 15 -4.87 -3.21 16.74
CA LEU A 15 -4.84 -2.24 17.83
C LEU A 15 -5.15 -0.82 17.33
N TYR A 16 -4.69 -0.45 16.13
CA TYR A 16 -5.03 0.82 15.52
C TYR A 16 -6.53 0.91 15.18
N ALA A 17 -7.11 -0.14 14.62
CA ALA A 17 -8.55 -0.21 14.36
C ALA A 17 -9.37 -0.11 15.65
N LYS A 18 -8.94 -0.77 16.73
CA LYS A 18 -9.57 -0.63 18.06
C LYS A 18 -9.47 0.81 18.58
N PHE A 19 -8.29 1.42 18.50
CA PHE A 19 -8.09 2.80 18.92
C PHE A 19 -9.01 3.78 18.17
N LEU A 20 -9.11 3.65 16.84
CA LEU A 20 -10.01 4.48 16.04
C LEU A 20 -11.48 4.21 16.34
N ARG A 21 -11.85 2.95 16.62
CA ARG A 21 -13.21 2.59 17.03
C ARG A 21 -13.58 3.27 18.36
N ASP A 22 -12.70 3.19 19.36
CA ASP A 22 -12.95 3.79 20.67
C ASP A 22 -13.13 5.31 20.55
N MET A 23 -12.40 5.97 19.64
CA MET A 23 -12.59 7.39 19.30
C MET A 23 -13.92 7.64 18.60
N ALA A 24 -14.25 6.87 17.57
CA ALA A 24 -15.48 7.05 16.79
C ALA A 24 -16.76 6.83 17.64
N GLU A 25 -16.76 5.83 18.53
CA GLU A 25 -17.89 5.58 19.44
C GLU A 25 -18.07 6.74 20.45
N GLN A 26 -16.99 7.43 20.86
CA GLN A 26 -17.07 8.63 21.70
C GLN A 26 -17.66 9.84 20.95
N ASP A 27 -17.42 9.92 19.64
CA ASP A 27 -17.97 10.96 18.77
C ASP A 27 -19.39 10.62 18.25
N GLY A 28 -20.01 9.55 18.77
CA GLY A 28 -21.41 9.22 18.52
C GLY A 28 -21.66 8.17 17.42
N VAL A 29 -20.63 7.53 16.88
CA VAL A 29 -20.81 6.41 15.95
C VAL A 29 -21.44 5.22 16.67
N VAL A 30 -22.56 4.72 16.12
CA VAL A 30 -23.26 3.55 16.65
C VAL A 30 -22.70 2.28 16.02
N ARG A 31 -22.16 1.39 16.85
CA ARG A 31 -21.76 0.05 16.40
C ARG A 31 -22.94 -0.92 16.49
N VAL A 32 -23.28 -1.51 15.34
CA VAL A 32 -24.16 -2.68 15.26
C VAL A 32 -23.31 -3.91 14.93
N GLU A 33 -23.40 -4.93 15.76
CA GLU A 33 -22.77 -6.22 15.50
C GLU A 33 -23.74 -7.11 14.71
N GLY A 34 -23.23 -7.79 13.68
CA GLY A 34 -24.02 -8.72 12.88
C GLY A 34 -23.43 -8.92 11.48
N ARG A 35 -23.90 -9.97 10.80
CA ARG A 35 -23.50 -10.30 9.43
C ARG A 35 -24.52 -9.75 8.45
N VAL A 36 -24.10 -8.94 7.49
CA VAL A 36 -24.97 -8.53 6.37
C VAL A 36 -25.28 -9.72 5.48
N VAL A 37 -26.57 -9.99 5.25
CA VAL A 37 -27.07 -11.11 4.42
C VAL A 37 -27.77 -10.65 3.14
N ALA A 38 -28.27 -9.41 3.09
CA ALA A 38 -28.86 -8.84 1.88
C ALA A 38 -28.68 -7.32 1.82
N VAL A 39 -28.73 -6.77 0.62
CA VAL A 39 -28.70 -5.33 0.33
C VAL A 39 -29.97 -4.98 -0.43
N GLU A 40 -30.71 -3.99 0.05
CA GLU A 40 -31.94 -3.51 -0.57
C GLU A 40 -31.64 -2.30 -1.44
N ARG A 41 -32.26 -2.27 -2.63
CA ARG A 41 -32.09 -1.19 -3.61
C ARG A 41 -33.44 -0.62 -4.00
N ASP A 42 -33.49 0.69 -4.15
CA ASP A 42 -34.64 1.36 -4.74
C ASP A 42 -34.75 0.97 -6.22
N ALA A 43 -35.96 0.59 -6.66
CA ALA A 43 -36.20 0.11 -8.01
C ALA A 43 -36.11 1.21 -9.08
N GLY A 44 -36.34 2.47 -8.70
CA GLY A 44 -36.33 3.61 -9.64
C GLY A 44 -34.92 4.19 -9.85
N THR A 45 -34.25 4.53 -8.75
CA THR A 45 -32.94 5.19 -8.73
C THR A 45 -31.78 4.20 -8.69
N GLY A 46 -32.02 2.96 -8.26
CA GLY A 46 -30.98 1.95 -8.04
C GLY A 46 -30.10 2.21 -6.82
N PHE A 47 -30.42 3.20 -5.98
CA PHE A 47 -29.69 3.53 -4.75
C PHE A 47 -29.83 2.39 -3.74
N ILE A 48 -28.84 2.22 -2.88
CA ILE A 48 -28.96 1.33 -1.71
C ILE A 48 -29.87 2.02 -0.71
N GLU A 49 -30.92 1.34 -0.25
CA GLU A 49 -31.83 1.86 0.78
C GLU A 49 -31.48 1.34 2.17
N ALA A 50 -31.04 0.08 2.24
CA ALA A 50 -30.72 -0.58 3.50
C ALA A 50 -29.84 -1.81 3.32
N VAL A 51 -29.21 -2.23 4.41
CA VAL A 51 -28.63 -3.57 4.57
C VAL A 51 -29.46 -4.37 5.57
N ARG A 52 -29.68 -5.65 5.26
CA ARG A 52 -30.28 -6.61 6.20
C ARG A 52 -29.20 -7.44 6.86
N LEU A 53 -29.22 -7.50 8.18
CA LEU A 53 -28.37 -8.40 8.94
C LEU A 53 -29.05 -9.77 9.09
N GLU A 54 -28.28 -10.79 9.46
CA GLU A 54 -28.82 -12.08 9.86
C GLU A 54 -29.87 -11.93 10.97
N GLY A 55 -31.03 -12.57 10.80
CA GLY A 55 -32.24 -12.29 11.57
C GLY A 55 -33.13 -11.26 10.86
N ASP A 56 -33.84 -10.43 11.63
CA ASP A 56 -34.82 -9.45 11.11
C ASP A 56 -34.35 -7.99 11.26
N HIS A 57 -33.05 -7.75 11.46
CA HIS A 57 -32.52 -6.39 11.61
C HIS A 57 -32.27 -5.74 10.25
N ARG A 58 -32.93 -4.60 10.00
CA ARG A 58 -32.72 -3.74 8.83
C ARG A 58 -32.05 -2.43 9.26
N ILE A 59 -30.98 -2.05 8.58
CA ILE A 59 -30.28 -0.78 8.79
C ILE A 59 -30.40 0.04 7.51
N ASP A 60 -31.18 1.11 7.54
CA ASP A 60 -31.27 2.11 6.48
C ASP A 60 -30.19 3.18 6.60
N GLY A 61 -29.99 3.91 5.49
CA GLY A 61 -29.04 5.01 5.41
C GLY A 61 -29.15 5.74 4.09
N GLU A 62 -28.57 6.94 4.04
CA GLU A 62 -28.58 7.79 2.85
C GLU A 62 -27.31 7.57 2.02
N LEU A 63 -26.15 7.49 2.68
CA LEU A 63 -24.83 7.20 2.11
C LEU A 63 -24.27 5.92 2.73
N PHE A 64 -23.80 5.00 1.88
CA PHE A 64 -23.18 3.74 2.30
C PHE A 64 -21.68 3.75 1.99
N ILE A 65 -20.87 3.35 2.97
CA ILE A 65 -19.42 3.19 2.78
C ILE A 65 -19.09 1.69 2.76
N ASP A 66 -18.71 1.18 1.60
CA ASP A 66 -18.31 -0.21 1.45
C ASP A 66 -16.90 -0.40 2.00
N CYS A 67 -16.79 -0.95 3.21
CA CYS A 67 -15.53 -1.38 3.83
C CYS A 67 -15.47 -2.92 3.97
N SER A 68 -16.25 -3.67 3.17
CA SER A 68 -16.48 -5.12 3.35
C SER A 68 -15.33 -6.04 2.92
N GLY A 69 -14.16 -5.48 2.61
CA GLY A 69 -13.00 -6.24 2.17
C GLY A 69 -13.06 -6.61 0.69
N PHE A 70 -12.29 -7.62 0.28
CA PHE A 70 -12.27 -8.15 -1.09
C PHE A 70 -13.64 -8.57 -1.64
N ARG A 71 -14.60 -8.85 -0.76
CA ARG A 71 -15.97 -9.19 -1.16
C ARG A 71 -16.64 -8.04 -1.90
N SER A 72 -16.37 -6.78 -1.52
CA SER A 72 -17.03 -5.60 -2.10
C SER A 72 -18.55 -5.77 -2.13
N LEU A 73 -19.13 -6.12 -0.98
CA LEU A 73 -20.52 -6.51 -0.81
C LEU A 73 -21.52 -5.47 -1.36
N LEU A 74 -21.21 -4.18 -1.23
CA LEU A 74 -22.13 -3.12 -1.64
C LEU A 74 -21.81 -2.67 -3.06
N LEU A 75 -20.56 -2.27 -3.29
CA LEU A 75 -20.15 -1.70 -4.58
C LEU A 75 -20.09 -2.77 -5.69
N GLY A 76 -19.56 -3.94 -5.38
CA GLY A 76 -19.34 -5.02 -6.32
C GLY A 76 -20.57 -5.93 -6.44
N ASP A 77 -20.97 -6.57 -5.33
CA ASP A 77 -22.06 -7.55 -5.36
C ASP A 77 -23.44 -6.89 -5.54
N ALA A 78 -23.72 -5.75 -4.88
CA ALA A 78 -25.05 -5.14 -4.92
C ALA A 78 -25.23 -4.11 -6.05
N LEU A 79 -24.19 -3.34 -6.41
CA LEU A 79 -24.25 -2.32 -7.46
C LEU A 79 -23.58 -2.73 -8.77
N ASP A 80 -23.12 -3.98 -8.87
CA ASP A 80 -22.58 -4.58 -10.09
C ASP A 80 -21.39 -3.81 -10.68
N VAL A 81 -20.60 -3.08 -9.86
CA VAL A 81 -19.44 -2.35 -10.37
C VAL A 81 -18.32 -3.34 -10.72
N PRO A 82 -17.86 -3.39 -12.00
CA PRO A 82 -16.87 -4.37 -12.42
C PRO A 82 -15.51 -4.17 -11.75
N PHE A 83 -14.71 -5.24 -11.73
CA PHE A 83 -13.33 -5.24 -11.27
C PHE A 83 -12.37 -5.38 -12.46
N THR A 84 -11.45 -4.43 -12.60
CA THR A 84 -10.36 -4.49 -13.57
C THR A 84 -9.14 -5.14 -12.93
N SER A 85 -8.81 -6.34 -13.42
CA SER A 85 -7.63 -7.10 -13.02
C SER A 85 -6.34 -6.51 -13.56
N TRP A 86 -5.32 -6.44 -12.70
CA TRP A 86 -3.93 -6.11 -13.04
C TRP A 86 -2.99 -7.29 -12.87
N LYS A 87 -3.52 -8.52 -12.71
CA LYS A 87 -2.72 -9.73 -12.52
C LYS A 87 -1.69 -10.00 -13.63
N HIS A 88 -1.95 -9.50 -14.84
CA HIS A 88 -1.03 -9.61 -15.97
C HIS A 88 0.25 -8.75 -15.81
N TRP A 89 0.24 -7.72 -14.96
CA TRP A 89 1.42 -6.93 -14.61
C TRP A 89 1.94 -7.22 -13.20
N LEU A 90 1.06 -7.59 -12.28
CA LEU A 90 1.36 -7.90 -10.88
C LEU A 90 0.98 -9.35 -10.61
N PRO A 91 1.88 -10.31 -10.88
CA PRO A 91 1.55 -11.75 -10.94
C PRO A 91 1.36 -12.44 -9.59
N CYS A 92 1.72 -11.79 -8.49
CA CYS A 92 1.49 -12.31 -7.14
C CYS A 92 -0.01 -12.27 -6.81
N ASP A 93 -0.51 -13.36 -6.23
CA ASP A 93 -1.94 -13.53 -5.91
C ASP A 93 -2.18 -14.23 -4.56
N ARG A 94 -1.10 -14.52 -3.83
CA ARG A 94 -1.14 -15.15 -2.51
C ARG A 94 -0.15 -14.54 -1.57
N ALA A 95 -0.45 -14.65 -0.28
CA ALA A 95 0.52 -14.39 0.77
C ALA A 95 0.40 -15.39 1.91
N TRP A 96 1.54 -15.70 2.54
CA TRP A 96 1.58 -16.24 3.88
C TRP A 96 2.01 -15.15 4.86
N ALA A 97 1.36 -15.05 6.01
CA ALA A 97 1.71 -14.09 7.06
C ALA A 97 1.85 -14.79 8.42
N VAL A 98 2.91 -14.48 9.17
CA VAL A 98 3.15 -15.02 10.52
C VAL A 98 3.93 -14.03 11.38
N PRO A 99 3.49 -13.74 12.62
CA PRO A 99 4.31 -13.00 13.57
C PRO A 99 5.45 -13.89 14.09
N SER A 100 6.61 -13.30 14.39
CA SER A 100 7.71 -13.98 15.08
C SER A 100 8.16 -13.21 16.31
N GLN A 101 8.85 -13.91 17.22
CA GLN A 101 9.60 -13.26 18.29
C GLN A 101 10.61 -12.30 17.69
N ARG A 102 10.80 -11.17 18.37
CA ARG A 102 11.86 -10.22 18.00
C ARG A 102 13.21 -10.82 18.39
N GLN A 103 14.12 -10.91 17.43
CA GLN A 103 15.54 -11.16 17.68
C GLN A 103 16.36 -9.95 17.24
N GLY A 104 17.40 -9.62 18.01
CA GLY A 104 18.23 -8.45 17.76
C GLY A 104 17.52 -7.11 18.01
N GLY A 105 18.18 -6.04 17.56
CA GLY A 105 17.70 -4.68 17.77
C GLY A 105 16.60 -4.25 16.80
N LEU A 106 15.83 -3.20 17.17
CA LEU A 106 14.82 -2.60 16.29
C LEU A 106 15.45 -1.88 15.08
N THR A 107 14.99 -2.22 13.88
CA THR A 107 15.38 -1.54 12.62
C THR A 107 14.36 -0.46 12.25
N PRO A 108 14.77 0.76 11.88
CA PRO A 108 13.85 1.85 11.53
C PRO A 108 13.39 1.79 10.06
N TYR A 109 13.14 0.58 9.53
CA TYR A 109 12.74 0.37 8.15
C TYR A 109 11.99 -0.95 7.98
N THR A 110 11.10 -1.00 6.99
CA THR A 110 10.55 -2.26 6.45
C THR A 110 11.62 -2.91 5.57
N ARG A 111 11.77 -4.23 5.66
CA ARG A 111 12.60 -4.98 4.70
C ARG A 111 11.69 -5.72 3.73
N ALA A 112 11.88 -5.46 2.43
CA ALA A 112 11.33 -6.26 1.35
C ALA A 112 12.49 -7.05 0.71
N THR A 113 12.39 -8.38 0.68
CA THR A 113 13.45 -9.26 0.16
C THR A 113 12.87 -10.10 -0.98
N ALA A 114 13.34 -9.84 -2.20
CA ALA A 114 12.99 -10.64 -3.37
C ALA A 114 13.38 -12.11 -3.18
N ASP A 115 12.52 -13.01 -3.66
CA ASP A 115 12.69 -14.45 -3.63
C ASP A 115 12.39 -15.04 -5.02
N THR A 116 12.47 -16.36 -5.20
CA THR A 116 12.35 -17.00 -6.53
C THR A 116 11.01 -16.76 -7.23
N ALA A 117 9.91 -16.64 -6.50
CA ALA A 117 8.54 -16.50 -7.03
C ALA A 117 7.73 -15.35 -6.40
N GLY A 118 8.41 -14.33 -5.88
CA GLY A 118 7.79 -13.19 -5.20
C GLY A 118 8.76 -12.48 -4.27
N TRP A 119 8.28 -12.03 -3.10
CA TRP A 119 9.11 -11.34 -2.11
C TRP A 119 8.57 -11.47 -0.68
N ARG A 120 9.47 -11.36 0.29
CA ARG A 120 9.16 -11.44 1.72
C ARG A 120 9.21 -10.07 2.39
N TRP A 121 8.26 -9.79 3.26
CA TRP A 121 8.30 -8.62 4.13
C TRP A 121 8.76 -8.98 5.54
N ARG A 122 9.43 -8.02 6.19
CA ARG A 122 9.73 -8.01 7.62
C ARG A 122 9.46 -6.61 8.17
N ILE A 123 8.53 -6.53 9.13
CA ILE A 123 8.03 -5.28 9.72
C ILE A 123 8.23 -5.35 11.25
N PRO A 124 9.17 -4.59 11.82
CA PRO A 124 9.42 -4.61 13.26
C PRO A 124 8.35 -3.84 14.03
N LEU A 125 7.78 -4.45 15.06
CA LEU A 125 7.00 -3.78 16.11
C LEU A 125 7.76 -3.82 17.43
N GLN A 126 7.28 -3.10 18.43
CA GLN A 126 7.96 -3.03 19.74
C GLN A 126 8.07 -4.38 20.46
N HIS A 127 7.11 -5.30 20.23
CA HIS A 127 7.00 -6.58 20.95
C HIS A 127 7.10 -7.83 20.07
N ARG A 128 7.07 -7.68 18.74
CA ARG A 128 7.13 -8.78 17.77
C ARG A 128 7.59 -8.29 16.41
N VAL A 129 7.83 -9.21 15.48
CA VAL A 129 8.08 -8.87 14.08
C VAL A 129 6.97 -9.47 13.22
N GLY A 130 6.37 -8.67 12.34
CA GLY A 130 5.44 -9.15 11.33
C GLY A 130 6.21 -9.62 10.10
N ASN A 131 6.00 -10.87 9.70
CA ASN A 131 6.65 -11.46 8.54
C ASN A 131 5.62 -11.98 7.55
N GLY A 132 5.99 -12.03 6.29
CA GLY A 132 5.20 -12.73 5.30
C GLY A 132 5.91 -12.90 3.98
N TYR A 133 5.33 -13.72 3.13
CA TYR A 133 5.80 -14.00 1.79
C TYR A 133 4.64 -13.76 0.82
N VAL A 134 4.77 -12.76 -0.04
CA VAL A 134 3.91 -12.51 -1.19
C VAL A 134 4.45 -13.31 -2.38
N TYR A 135 3.62 -14.14 -3.02
CA TYR A 135 4.05 -15.02 -4.09
C TYR A 135 2.99 -15.21 -5.18
N SER A 136 3.46 -15.65 -6.35
CA SER A 136 2.62 -16.05 -7.47
C SER A 136 2.34 -17.55 -7.43
N SER A 137 1.08 -17.94 -7.30
CA SER A 137 0.69 -19.36 -7.27
C SER A 137 0.90 -20.09 -8.58
N ALA A 138 1.25 -19.38 -9.66
CA ALA A 138 1.66 -19.97 -10.93
C ALA A 138 3.13 -20.44 -10.92
N ASN A 139 3.94 -19.98 -9.95
CA ASN A 139 5.39 -20.16 -9.94
C ASN A 139 5.92 -20.90 -8.70
N ILE A 140 5.14 -20.97 -7.61
CA ILE A 140 5.44 -21.75 -6.40
C ILE A 140 4.14 -22.25 -5.77
N ASP A 141 4.15 -23.45 -5.21
CA ASP A 141 2.99 -23.97 -4.46
C ASP A 141 2.93 -23.41 -3.02
N ASP A 142 1.76 -23.62 -2.41
CA ASP A 142 1.46 -23.06 -1.09
C ASP A 142 2.35 -23.63 0.03
N ASP A 143 2.73 -24.91 -0.05
CA ASP A 143 3.52 -25.59 0.98
C ASP A 143 4.99 -25.18 0.88
N ASP A 144 5.52 -25.06 -0.33
CA ASP A 144 6.87 -24.59 -0.61
C ASP A 144 7.04 -23.14 -0.18
N ALA A 145 6.07 -22.27 -0.50
CA ALA A 145 6.05 -20.90 -0.03
C ALA A 145 5.98 -20.81 1.50
N ARG A 146 5.17 -21.65 2.15
CA ARG A 146 5.08 -21.71 3.63
C ARG A 146 6.43 -22.11 4.23
N ARG A 147 7.10 -23.13 3.68
CA ARG A 147 8.42 -23.56 4.16
C ARG A 147 9.48 -22.48 3.97
N ALA A 148 9.49 -21.80 2.82
CA ALA A 148 10.41 -20.69 2.54
C ALA A 148 10.21 -19.51 3.51
N LEU A 149 8.95 -19.16 3.85
CA LEU A 149 8.65 -18.16 4.86
C LEU A 149 9.21 -18.55 6.23
N LEU A 150 8.90 -19.77 6.70
CA LEU A 150 9.31 -20.24 8.02
C LEU A 150 10.84 -20.36 8.15
N ALA A 151 11.52 -20.85 7.11
CA ALA A 151 12.98 -20.91 7.06
C ALA A 151 13.65 -19.52 7.06
N GLY A 152 12.90 -18.49 6.67
CA GLY A 152 13.37 -17.10 6.63
C GLY A 152 13.17 -16.30 7.92
N LEU A 153 12.52 -16.87 8.93
CA LEU A 153 12.25 -16.14 10.18
C LEU A 153 13.55 -15.97 10.99
N GLU A 154 13.77 -14.76 11.50
CA GLU A 154 14.88 -14.49 12.42
C GLU A 154 14.59 -15.04 13.83
N GLY A 155 13.31 -15.18 14.22
CA GLY A 155 12.90 -15.69 15.52
C GLY A 155 11.78 -16.72 15.42
N GLU A 156 11.46 -17.34 16.56
CA GLU A 156 10.39 -18.35 16.63
C GLU A 156 9.05 -17.76 16.20
N ALA A 157 8.28 -18.52 15.40
CA ALA A 157 6.94 -18.15 15.01
C ALA A 157 6.02 -18.06 16.26
N LEU A 158 5.23 -17.00 16.34
CA LEU A 158 4.28 -16.75 17.45
C LEU A 158 2.87 -17.26 17.15
N GLY A 159 2.74 -18.21 16.23
CA GLY A 159 1.48 -18.82 15.83
C GLY A 159 1.57 -19.46 14.45
N GLU A 160 0.46 -20.06 14.02
CA GLU A 160 0.37 -20.67 12.70
C GLU A 160 0.34 -19.61 11.59
N PRO A 161 1.12 -19.81 10.49
CA PRO A 161 1.01 -18.96 9.31
C PRO A 161 -0.42 -18.94 8.77
N ARG A 162 -0.90 -17.74 8.41
CA ARG A 162 -2.21 -17.55 7.78
C ARG A 162 -2.03 -17.25 6.31
N GLN A 163 -2.79 -17.97 5.47
CA GLN A 163 -2.80 -17.73 4.04
C GLN A 163 -3.79 -16.62 3.70
N LEU A 164 -3.41 -15.78 2.76
CA LEU A 164 -4.27 -14.81 2.12
C LEU A 164 -4.27 -15.07 0.62
N ARG A 165 -5.42 -14.87 -0.01
CA ARG A 165 -5.59 -14.85 -1.46
C ARG A 165 -6.07 -13.47 -1.85
N PHE A 166 -5.54 -12.94 -2.94
CA PHE A 166 -5.90 -11.62 -3.42
C PHE A 166 -5.69 -11.55 -4.93
N GLU A 167 -6.20 -10.48 -5.52
CA GLU A 167 -5.93 -10.14 -6.89
C GLU A 167 -5.59 -8.65 -6.97
N ALA A 168 -4.47 -8.31 -7.60
CA ALA A 168 -4.12 -6.92 -7.84
C ALA A 168 -5.09 -6.31 -8.87
N GLY A 169 -5.63 -5.14 -8.56
CA GLY A 169 -6.61 -4.48 -9.41
C GLY A 169 -7.45 -3.46 -8.65
N ARG A 170 -8.45 -2.91 -9.34
CA ARG A 170 -9.42 -1.99 -8.75
C ARG A 170 -10.78 -2.13 -9.40
N ARG A 171 -11.81 -1.64 -8.73
CA ARG A 171 -13.12 -1.41 -9.32
C ARG A 171 -13.04 -0.33 -10.40
N ASP A 172 -13.94 -0.42 -11.37
CA ASP A 172 -14.00 0.54 -12.48
C ASP A 172 -14.47 1.92 -12.01
N ARG A 173 -15.24 1.95 -10.92
CA ARG A 173 -15.65 3.14 -10.18
C ARG A 173 -15.50 2.85 -8.69
N LEU A 174 -15.11 3.85 -7.90
CA LEU A 174 -14.96 3.77 -6.45
C LEU A 174 -16.10 4.48 -5.72
N TRP A 175 -16.86 5.31 -6.44
CA TRP A 175 -18.14 5.87 -6.02
C TRP A 175 -19.17 5.57 -7.10
N GLU A 176 -20.23 4.85 -6.74
CA GLU A 176 -21.39 4.59 -7.59
C GLU A 176 -22.66 4.94 -6.80
N ARG A 177 -23.49 5.85 -7.34
CA ARG A 177 -24.75 6.28 -6.70
C ARG A 177 -24.50 6.78 -5.28
N ASN A 178 -25.17 6.20 -4.28
CA ASN A 178 -24.99 6.52 -2.88
C ASN A 178 -24.05 5.56 -2.14
N CYS A 179 -23.13 4.90 -2.85
CA CYS A 179 -22.15 3.99 -2.29
C CYS A 179 -20.72 4.39 -2.65
N VAL A 180 -19.84 4.45 -1.64
CA VAL A 180 -18.41 4.73 -1.81
C VAL A 180 -17.60 3.57 -1.25
N ALA A 181 -16.71 2.99 -2.05
CA ALA A 181 -15.80 1.95 -1.58
C ALA A 181 -14.52 2.53 -0.99
N ILE A 182 -14.16 2.06 0.21
CA ILE A 182 -12.96 2.45 0.93
C ILE A 182 -12.18 1.19 1.35
N GLY A 183 -10.91 1.15 0.98
CA GLY A 183 -10.05 0.00 1.21
C GLY A 183 -10.25 -1.11 0.18
N LEU A 184 -10.19 -2.37 0.63
CA LEU A 184 -10.11 -3.55 -0.24
C LEU A 184 -11.35 -3.79 -1.11
N SER A 185 -12.49 -3.19 -0.77
CA SER A 185 -13.71 -3.21 -1.59
C SER A 185 -13.53 -2.46 -2.92
N GLY A 186 -12.73 -1.37 -2.88
CA GLY A 186 -12.45 -0.54 -4.05
C GLY A 186 -11.28 -1.05 -4.89
N GLY A 187 -10.30 -1.70 -4.28
CA GLY A 187 -9.17 -2.27 -4.99
C GLY A 187 -8.04 -2.71 -4.05
N PHE A 188 -7.06 -3.39 -4.62
CA PHE A 188 -5.90 -3.88 -3.90
C PHE A 188 -4.66 -3.86 -4.76
N LEU A 189 -3.57 -3.40 -4.15
CA LEU A 189 -2.22 -3.69 -4.61
C LEU A 189 -1.43 -4.25 -3.43
N GLU A 190 -0.50 -5.14 -3.75
CA GLU A 190 0.38 -5.76 -2.78
C GLU A 190 1.20 -4.72 -1.98
N PRO A 191 1.54 -5.00 -0.71
CA PRO A 191 2.07 -4.01 0.22
C PRO A 191 3.57 -3.71 0.04
N LEU A 192 4.10 -3.78 -1.20
CA LEU A 192 5.52 -3.58 -1.49
C LEU A 192 5.99 -2.17 -1.10
N GLU A 193 5.12 -1.18 -1.30
CA GLU A 193 5.36 0.24 -0.99
C GLU A 193 4.41 0.78 0.09
N SER A 194 3.85 -0.11 0.94
CA SER A 194 3.02 0.26 2.11
C SER A 194 1.82 1.18 1.80
N THR A 195 1.19 1.03 0.64
CA THR A 195 0.22 2.00 0.09
C THR A 195 -1.24 1.80 0.53
N SER A 196 -1.62 0.63 1.07
CA SER A 196 -3.04 0.32 1.31
C SER A 196 -3.72 1.29 2.29
N ILE A 197 -3.06 1.65 3.40
CA ILE A 197 -3.62 2.58 4.39
C ILE A 197 -3.63 4.02 3.86
N HIS A 198 -2.62 4.39 3.07
CA HIS A 198 -2.61 5.68 2.37
C HIS A 198 -3.82 5.82 1.43
N LEU A 199 -4.13 4.79 0.63
CA LEU A 199 -5.28 4.82 -0.27
C LEU A 199 -6.62 4.90 0.49
N ILE A 200 -6.72 4.26 1.67
CA ILE A 200 -7.87 4.44 2.58
C ILE A 200 -7.99 5.91 3.01
N GLN A 201 -6.89 6.51 3.48
CA GLN A 201 -6.88 7.90 3.93
C GLN A 201 -7.20 8.88 2.80
N SER A 202 -6.66 8.64 1.59
CA SER A 202 -6.95 9.45 0.41
C SER A 202 -8.44 9.39 0.05
N GLY A 203 -9.02 8.18 0.00
CA GLY A 203 -10.46 8.00 -0.26
C GLY A 203 -11.33 8.74 0.77
N ILE A 204 -11.05 8.59 2.06
CA ILE A 204 -11.80 9.28 3.12
C ILE A 204 -11.67 10.81 2.98
N THR A 205 -10.46 11.33 2.79
CA THR A 205 -10.20 12.77 2.70
C THR A 205 -10.90 13.40 1.49
N ARG A 206 -10.90 12.70 0.35
CA ARG A 206 -11.58 13.15 -0.87
C ARG A 206 -13.08 13.08 -0.74
N LEU A 207 -13.62 12.02 -0.12
CA LEU A 207 -15.04 11.94 0.18
C LEU A 207 -15.47 13.10 1.08
N MET A 208 -14.68 13.47 2.09
CA MET A 208 -14.98 14.63 2.94
C MET A 208 -14.93 15.96 2.17
N SER A 209 -14.04 16.08 1.18
CA SER A 209 -13.92 17.28 0.34
C SER A 209 -15.04 17.40 -0.70
N LEU A 210 -15.65 16.28 -1.07
CA LEU A 210 -16.74 16.14 -2.03
C LEU A 210 -18.00 15.59 -1.37
N PHE A 211 -18.20 15.89 -0.07
CA PHE A 211 -19.25 15.26 0.73
C PHE A 211 -20.63 15.59 0.13
N PRO A 212 -21.47 14.58 -0.15
CA PRO A 212 -22.67 14.77 -0.95
C PRO A 212 -23.84 15.29 -0.12
N ASP A 213 -24.80 15.91 -0.80
CA ASP A 213 -26.19 15.97 -0.32
C ASP A 213 -26.99 14.75 -0.81
N LEU A 214 -28.29 14.71 -0.50
CA LEU A 214 -29.17 13.60 -0.90
C LEU A 214 -29.43 13.52 -2.42
N GLY A 215 -28.98 14.53 -3.19
CA GLY A 215 -29.06 14.52 -4.64
C GLY A 215 -27.98 13.69 -5.31
N PHE A 216 -26.87 13.39 -4.62
CA PHE A 216 -25.73 12.63 -5.12
C PHE A 216 -25.30 13.08 -6.53
N GLY A 217 -24.87 14.34 -6.62
CA GLY A 217 -24.48 14.98 -7.88
C GLY A 217 -23.45 14.17 -8.67
N VAL A 218 -23.74 13.97 -9.96
CA VAL A 218 -22.86 13.21 -10.87
C VAL A 218 -21.49 13.87 -11.00
N THR A 219 -21.43 15.21 -10.91
CA THR A 219 -20.18 15.97 -11.01
C THR A 219 -19.18 15.58 -9.91
N GLU A 220 -19.64 15.50 -8.66
CA GLU A 220 -18.83 15.16 -7.51
C GLU A 220 -18.40 13.69 -7.56
N ILE A 221 -19.31 12.80 -7.97
CA ILE A 221 -19.03 11.37 -8.17
C ILE A 221 -17.96 11.16 -9.25
N ASP A 222 -18.11 11.84 -10.38
CA ASP A 222 -17.17 11.74 -11.51
C ASP A 222 -15.79 12.28 -11.12
N GLU A 223 -15.73 13.39 -10.38
CA GLU A 223 -14.45 13.95 -9.92
C GLU A 223 -13.77 13.05 -8.89
N TYR A 224 -14.52 12.49 -7.93
CA TYR A 224 -13.98 11.52 -6.98
C TYR A 224 -13.38 10.31 -7.70
N ASN A 225 -14.14 9.74 -8.63
CA ASN A 225 -13.69 8.61 -9.46
C ASN A 225 -12.45 9.01 -10.26
N ARG A 226 -12.49 10.09 -11.03
CA ARG A 226 -11.37 10.53 -11.88
C ARG A 226 -10.06 10.62 -11.09
N VAL A 227 -10.10 11.23 -9.91
CA VAL A 227 -8.90 11.44 -9.10
C VAL A 227 -8.43 10.16 -8.42
N MET A 228 -9.34 9.39 -7.80
CA MET A 228 -8.95 8.16 -7.11
C MET A 228 -8.48 7.09 -8.09
N LEU A 229 -9.14 6.92 -9.24
CA LEU A 229 -8.72 5.95 -10.26
C LEU A 229 -7.31 6.28 -10.78
N ARG A 230 -7.00 7.58 -10.95
CA ARG A 230 -5.66 8.03 -11.33
C ARG A 230 -4.61 7.71 -10.27
N GLU A 231 -4.92 7.93 -9.00
CA GLU A 231 -4.02 7.64 -7.89
C GLU A 231 -3.71 6.13 -7.80
N TYR A 232 -4.72 5.28 -7.98
CA TYR A 232 -4.55 3.83 -8.07
C TYR A 232 -3.64 3.42 -9.23
N GLU A 233 -3.77 4.03 -10.41
CA GLU A 233 -2.93 3.76 -11.58
C GLU A 233 -1.48 4.23 -11.39
N GLN A 234 -1.28 5.37 -10.75
CA GLN A 234 0.06 5.86 -10.41
C GLN A 234 0.76 4.94 -9.40
N VAL A 235 0.03 4.46 -8.39
CA VAL A 235 0.55 3.47 -7.44
C VAL A 235 0.87 2.15 -8.13
N ARG A 236 -0.02 1.69 -9.02
CA ARG A 236 0.21 0.49 -9.85
C ARG A 236 1.51 0.58 -10.62
N ASP A 237 1.71 1.66 -11.38
CA ASP A 237 2.90 1.81 -12.22
C ASP A 237 4.20 1.80 -11.40
N PHE A 238 4.18 2.39 -10.20
CA PHE A 238 5.32 2.36 -9.29
C PHE A 238 5.59 0.93 -8.76
N ILE A 239 4.56 0.16 -8.42
CA ILE A 239 4.75 -1.24 -7.99
C ILE A 239 5.23 -2.11 -9.17
N ILE A 240 4.71 -1.90 -10.38
CA ILE A 240 5.16 -2.61 -11.58
C ILE A 240 6.65 -2.35 -11.84
N LEU A 241 7.14 -1.12 -11.60
CA LEU A 241 8.56 -0.80 -11.73
C LEU A 241 9.44 -1.78 -10.93
N HIS A 242 9.07 -2.10 -9.69
CA HIS A 242 9.86 -3.00 -8.86
C HIS A 242 10.02 -4.40 -9.45
N TYR A 243 9.00 -4.87 -10.17
CA TYR A 243 9.04 -6.16 -10.85
C TYR A 243 9.77 -6.10 -12.19
N HIS A 244 9.48 -5.06 -12.98
CA HIS A 244 9.93 -4.97 -14.36
C HIS A 244 11.38 -4.54 -14.51
N ALA A 245 11.81 -3.56 -13.72
CA ALA A 245 13.15 -2.98 -13.79
C ALA A 245 14.17 -3.83 -13.02
N THR A 246 14.40 -5.07 -13.46
CA THR A 246 15.25 -6.04 -12.76
C THR A 246 16.30 -6.66 -13.67
N GLU A 247 17.48 -6.95 -13.12
CA GLU A 247 18.53 -7.74 -13.77
C GLU A 247 18.36 -9.25 -13.52
N ARG A 248 17.37 -9.64 -12.69
CA ARG A 248 17.13 -11.04 -12.31
C ARG A 248 16.64 -11.87 -13.50
N SER A 249 17.28 -13.01 -13.70
CA SER A 249 16.96 -14.00 -14.73
C SER A 249 17.00 -15.43 -14.22
N ASP A 250 17.03 -15.59 -12.90
CA ASP A 250 17.26 -16.83 -12.19
C ASP A 250 15.99 -17.66 -11.96
N SER A 251 14.82 -17.23 -12.46
CA SER A 251 13.57 -17.98 -12.36
C SER A 251 12.58 -17.62 -13.49
N PRO A 252 11.62 -18.50 -13.81
CA PRO A 252 10.53 -18.18 -14.73
C PRO A 252 9.71 -16.96 -14.30
N PHE A 253 9.52 -16.77 -12.99
CA PHE A 253 8.83 -15.61 -12.43
C PHE A 253 9.53 -14.28 -12.78
N TRP A 254 10.84 -14.18 -12.51
CA TRP A 254 11.59 -12.96 -12.81
C TRP A 254 11.80 -12.76 -14.32
N ASP A 255 11.87 -13.84 -15.08
CA ASP A 255 11.87 -13.79 -16.55
C ASP A 255 10.59 -13.18 -17.11
N GLN A 256 9.43 -13.65 -16.62
CA GLN A 256 8.13 -13.05 -16.93
C GLN A 256 8.08 -11.56 -16.55
N CYS A 257 8.44 -11.21 -15.31
CA CYS A 257 8.38 -9.82 -14.83
C CYS A 257 9.24 -8.86 -15.66
N ARG A 258 10.48 -9.24 -16.00
CA ARG A 258 11.38 -8.35 -16.77
C ARG A 258 11.01 -8.22 -18.25
N THR A 259 10.23 -9.17 -18.80
CA THR A 259 9.89 -9.21 -20.23
C THR A 259 8.43 -8.87 -20.53
N MET A 260 7.56 -8.76 -19.51
CA MET A 260 6.16 -8.42 -19.70
C MET A 260 5.97 -7.03 -20.33
N ALA A 261 4.90 -6.89 -21.10
CA ALA A 261 4.44 -5.56 -21.52
C ALA A 261 4.04 -4.75 -20.29
N ILE A 262 4.32 -3.45 -20.30
CA ILE A 262 4.01 -2.51 -19.22
C ILE A 262 3.02 -1.44 -19.68
N PRO A 263 2.31 -0.77 -18.76
CA PRO A 263 1.45 0.36 -19.09
C PRO A 263 2.20 1.46 -19.86
N ALA A 264 1.51 2.12 -20.79
CA ALA A 264 2.10 3.21 -21.59
C ALA A 264 2.62 4.36 -20.71
N SER A 265 1.96 4.65 -19.58
CA SER A 265 2.38 5.64 -18.59
C SER A 265 3.74 5.30 -17.96
N LEU A 266 3.94 4.05 -17.51
CA LEU A 266 5.23 3.60 -16.99
C LEU A 266 6.30 3.60 -18.09
N SER A 267 5.96 3.10 -19.29
CA SER A 267 6.89 3.10 -20.42
C SER A 267 7.37 4.50 -20.79
N ALA A 268 6.48 5.51 -20.77
CA ALA A 268 6.83 6.89 -21.04
C ALA A 268 7.77 7.46 -19.97
N LYS A 269 7.52 7.17 -18.69
CA LYS A 269 8.38 7.61 -17.58
C LYS A 269 9.77 6.98 -17.66
N LEU A 270 9.86 5.68 -17.98
CA LEU A 270 11.14 4.98 -18.19
C LEU A 270 11.90 5.51 -19.42
N ALA A 271 11.20 5.81 -20.52
CA ALA A 271 11.82 6.41 -21.70
C ALA A 271 12.39 7.81 -21.42
N LEU A 272 11.72 8.59 -20.58
CA LEU A 272 12.21 9.91 -20.17
C LEU A 272 13.42 9.81 -19.23
N TRP A 273 13.40 8.86 -18.31
CA TRP A 273 14.53 8.54 -17.43
C TRP A 273 15.77 8.13 -18.23
N SER A 274 15.62 7.18 -19.16
CA SER A 274 16.74 6.50 -19.83
C SER A 274 17.67 7.44 -20.59
N GLY A 275 17.18 8.59 -21.06
CA GLY A 275 18.00 9.58 -21.74
C GLY A 275 18.88 10.40 -20.79
N LYS A 276 18.25 11.18 -19.90
CA LYS A 276 18.90 12.26 -19.14
C LYS A 276 18.52 12.29 -17.66
N ALA A 277 18.14 11.14 -17.09
CA ALA A 277 17.78 11.00 -15.67
C ALA A 277 16.59 11.87 -15.23
N ARG A 278 15.65 12.16 -16.14
CA ARG A 278 14.53 13.05 -15.85
C ARG A 278 13.35 12.29 -15.27
N VAL A 279 12.88 12.76 -14.13
CA VAL A 279 11.64 12.32 -13.50
C VAL A 279 10.81 13.55 -13.17
N PHE A 280 9.56 13.57 -13.63
CA PHE A 280 8.59 14.58 -13.25
C PHE A 280 7.51 13.93 -12.39
N ARG A 281 7.05 14.68 -11.40
CA ARG A 281 5.89 14.33 -10.59
C ARG A 281 4.65 14.77 -11.34
N GLU A 282 3.73 13.85 -11.54
CA GLU A 282 2.42 14.17 -12.08
C GLU A 282 1.48 14.69 -10.99
N GLN A 283 0.39 15.36 -11.39
CA GLN A 283 -0.61 15.83 -10.45
C GLN A 283 -1.20 14.66 -9.66
N GLY A 284 -1.26 14.80 -8.33
CA GLY A 284 -1.83 13.79 -7.43
C GLY A 284 -0.92 12.59 -7.16
N GLU A 285 0.28 12.52 -7.74
CA GLU A 285 1.16 11.37 -7.61
C GLU A 285 1.70 11.22 -6.17
N LEU A 286 1.50 10.03 -5.58
CA LEU A 286 1.98 9.69 -4.24
C LEU A 286 3.51 9.73 -4.16
N PHE A 287 4.18 9.07 -5.11
CA PHE A 287 5.63 8.93 -5.11
C PHE A 287 6.31 10.18 -5.69
N THR A 288 7.26 10.74 -4.93
CA THR A 288 8.04 11.92 -5.35
C THR A 288 9.11 11.53 -6.37
N PRO A 289 9.71 12.50 -7.09
CA PRO A 289 10.84 12.23 -7.95
C PRO A 289 11.99 11.50 -7.23
N ASP A 290 12.22 11.80 -5.94
CA ASP A 290 13.24 11.13 -5.13
C ASP A 290 12.98 9.62 -4.99
N GLY A 291 11.72 9.22 -4.81
CA GLY A 291 11.31 7.82 -4.73
C GLY A 291 11.60 7.07 -6.03
N TRP A 292 11.20 7.65 -7.17
CA TRP A 292 11.51 7.09 -8.49
C TRP A 292 13.02 6.96 -8.74
N ILE A 293 13.79 8.02 -8.43
CA ILE A 293 15.25 8.01 -8.59
C ILE A 293 15.88 6.92 -7.72
N ALA A 294 15.45 6.80 -6.46
CA ALA A 294 15.95 5.79 -5.53
C ALA A 294 15.70 4.37 -6.04
N VAL A 295 14.50 4.06 -6.52
CA VAL A 295 14.17 2.73 -7.05
C VAL A 295 14.91 2.45 -8.36
N LEU A 296 14.89 3.38 -9.31
CA LEU A 296 15.56 3.21 -10.60
C LEU A 296 17.06 2.97 -10.44
N LEU A 297 17.74 3.82 -9.66
CA LEU A 297 19.17 3.65 -9.42
C LEU A 297 19.46 2.43 -8.54
N GLY A 298 18.63 2.16 -7.54
CA GLY A 298 18.75 1.01 -6.64
C GLY A 298 18.60 -0.33 -7.36
N GLN A 299 17.77 -0.39 -8.40
CA GLN A 299 17.58 -1.57 -9.25
C GLN A 299 18.51 -1.60 -10.48
N GLY A 300 19.57 -0.79 -10.48
CA GLY A 300 20.59 -0.83 -11.55
C GLY A 300 20.20 -0.11 -12.84
N ILE A 301 19.02 0.52 -12.92
CA ILE A 301 18.59 1.24 -14.13
C ILE A 301 19.33 2.56 -14.25
N ARG A 302 20.43 2.54 -15.00
CA ARG A 302 21.26 3.72 -15.27
C ARG A 302 20.76 4.49 -16.48
N PRO A 303 20.62 5.82 -16.39
CA PRO A 303 20.35 6.64 -17.57
C PRO A 303 21.61 6.73 -18.44
N ALA A 304 21.44 6.94 -19.74
CA ALA A 304 22.54 7.10 -20.69
C ALA A 304 23.37 8.36 -20.41
N SER A 305 22.74 9.38 -19.82
CA SER A 305 23.38 10.64 -19.45
C SER A 305 22.62 11.33 -18.31
N PHE A 306 23.05 12.54 -17.98
CA PHE A 306 22.44 13.41 -16.96
C PHE A 306 21.90 14.69 -17.61
N ASP A 307 21.23 15.55 -16.83
CA ASP A 307 20.73 16.82 -17.36
C ASP A 307 21.92 17.76 -17.74
N PRO A 308 22.00 18.25 -18.99
CA PRO A 308 23.11 19.11 -19.44
C PRO A 308 23.34 20.36 -18.60
N LEU A 309 22.32 20.85 -17.89
CA LEU A 309 22.49 22.00 -16.99
C LEU A 309 23.45 21.70 -15.84
N ALA A 310 23.62 20.43 -15.44
CA ALA A 310 24.61 20.06 -14.44
C ALA A 310 26.05 20.32 -14.91
N SER A 311 26.31 20.30 -16.22
CA SER A 311 27.63 20.62 -16.79
C SER A 311 28.00 22.11 -16.69
N ALA A 312 27.05 22.98 -16.33
CA ALA A 312 27.34 24.39 -16.08
C ALA A 312 28.08 24.62 -14.75
N LEU A 313 28.06 23.63 -13.85
CA LEU A 313 28.75 23.69 -12.56
C LEU A 313 30.15 23.07 -12.67
N PRO A 314 31.20 23.71 -12.14
CA PRO A 314 32.52 23.10 -12.05
C PRO A 314 32.48 21.77 -11.28
N ALA A 315 33.17 20.76 -11.80
CA ALA A 315 33.14 19.40 -11.24
C ALA A 315 33.74 19.34 -9.82
N ASP A 316 34.78 20.14 -9.54
CA ASP A 316 35.41 20.26 -8.24
C ASP A 316 34.50 20.94 -7.21
N GLU A 317 33.73 21.95 -7.62
CA GLU A 317 32.71 22.59 -6.78
C GLU A 317 31.58 21.62 -6.45
N SER A 318 31.09 20.88 -7.46
CA SER A 318 30.06 19.86 -7.28
C SER A 318 30.53 18.74 -6.33
N ALA A 319 31.77 18.26 -6.50
CA ALA A 319 32.35 17.24 -5.63
C ALA A 319 32.50 17.74 -4.18
N ARG A 320 32.96 18.97 -3.97
CA ARG A 320 33.04 19.59 -2.64
C ARG A 320 31.66 19.74 -2.00
N PHE A 321 30.66 20.17 -2.76
CA PHE A 321 29.28 20.28 -2.28
C PHE A 321 28.74 18.92 -1.85
N LEU A 322 28.88 17.88 -2.67
CA LEU A 322 28.42 16.52 -2.33
C LEU A 322 29.15 15.93 -1.12
N ALA A 323 30.45 16.19 -0.98
CA ALA A 323 31.22 15.79 0.20
C ALA A 323 30.73 16.51 1.46
N HIS A 324 30.40 17.79 1.37
CA HIS A 324 29.82 18.55 2.47
C HIS A 324 28.43 18.04 2.86
N VAL A 325 27.56 17.76 1.89
CA VAL A 325 26.24 17.16 2.14
C VAL A 325 26.38 15.82 2.87
N ARG A 326 27.32 14.96 2.44
CA ARG A 326 27.61 13.69 3.11
C ARG A 326 28.02 13.88 4.57
N ASP A 327 28.98 14.77 4.83
CA ASP A 327 29.45 15.07 6.19
C ASP A 327 28.32 15.60 7.09
N MET A 328 27.44 16.44 6.56
CA MET A 328 26.26 16.90 7.30
C MET A 328 25.29 15.77 7.64
N ILE A 329 25.04 14.84 6.70
CA ILE A 329 24.18 13.67 6.93
C ILE A 329 24.81 12.76 8.00
N ASP A 330 26.10 12.46 7.89
CA ASP A 330 26.82 11.58 8.82
C ASP A 330 26.82 12.16 10.25
N LYS A 331 27.11 13.47 10.39
CA LYS A 331 27.04 14.16 11.68
C LYS A 331 25.64 14.18 12.26
N THR A 332 24.63 14.41 11.42
CA THR A 332 23.23 14.40 11.86
C THR A 332 22.84 13.02 12.35
N ALA A 333 23.13 11.96 11.59
CA ALA A 333 22.84 10.58 11.95
C ALA A 333 23.55 10.15 13.24
N ALA A 334 24.83 10.49 13.40
CA ALA A 334 25.61 10.17 14.60
C ALA A 334 25.09 10.87 15.88
N ALA A 335 24.45 12.04 15.73
CA ALA A 335 23.84 12.77 16.84
C ALA A 335 22.44 12.25 17.23
N MET A 336 21.81 11.39 16.42
CA MET A 336 20.48 10.87 16.71
C MET A 336 20.53 9.73 17.74
N PRO A 337 19.51 9.62 18.61
CA PRO A 337 19.36 8.43 19.44
C PRO A 337 19.13 7.20 18.57
N THR A 338 19.50 6.02 19.08
CA THR A 338 19.09 4.77 18.45
C THR A 338 17.57 4.66 18.47
N HIS A 339 17.01 3.88 17.53
CA HIS A 339 15.56 3.67 17.44
C HIS A 339 14.97 3.15 18.76
N GLU A 340 15.67 2.23 19.43
CA GLU A 340 15.26 1.68 20.72
C GLU A 340 15.28 2.71 21.85
N ALA A 341 16.33 3.53 21.91
CA ALA A 341 16.44 4.58 22.92
C ALA A 341 15.33 5.62 22.75
N PHE A 342 15.02 6.00 21.50
CA PHE A 342 13.92 6.93 21.22
C PHE A 342 12.57 6.35 21.65
N ILE A 343 12.26 5.09 21.28
CA ILE A 343 11.01 4.43 21.67
C ILE A 343 10.88 4.35 23.20
N ALA A 344 11.93 3.89 23.89
CA ALA A 344 11.93 3.72 25.33
C ALA A 344 11.59 5.02 26.08
N GLN A 345 12.03 6.17 25.55
CA GLN A 345 11.81 7.48 26.16
C GLN A 345 10.47 8.13 25.78
N ASN A 346 9.94 7.86 24.59
CA ASN A 346 8.83 8.66 24.03
C ASN A 346 7.51 7.89 23.85
N CYS A 347 7.57 6.61 23.51
CA CYS A 347 6.38 5.88 23.05
C CYS A 347 6.43 4.38 23.37
N ALA A 348 7.08 3.99 24.47
CA ALA A 348 7.15 2.60 24.91
C ALA A 348 5.75 2.01 25.06
N ALA A 349 5.45 0.97 24.27
CA ALA A 349 4.20 0.24 24.34
C ALA A 349 4.11 -0.47 25.69
N ARG A 350 2.95 -0.38 26.34
CA ARG A 350 2.68 -1.18 27.53
C ARG A 350 2.73 -2.65 27.13
N THR A 351 3.67 -3.39 27.70
CA THR A 351 3.73 -4.84 27.50
C THR A 351 2.49 -5.42 28.17
N HIS A 352 1.49 -5.79 27.38
CA HIS A 352 0.45 -6.67 27.89
C HIS A 352 1.14 -8.00 28.16
N GLN A 353 1.49 -8.27 29.42
CA GLN A 353 1.69 -9.64 29.85
C GLN A 353 0.40 -10.38 29.52
N ALA A 354 0.47 -11.30 28.55
CA ALA A 354 -0.61 -12.22 28.29
C ALA A 354 -0.88 -12.96 29.61
N ALA A 355 -2.10 -12.81 30.12
CA ALA A 355 -2.60 -13.58 31.26
C ALA A 355 -2.81 -15.05 30.85
#